data_AF-A0A4Q5Y9U9-F1
#
_entry.id   AF-A0A4Q5Y9U9-F1
#
_cell.length_a   1.000
_cell.length_b   1.000
_cell.length_c   1.000
_cell.angle_alpha   90.00
_cell.angle_beta   90.00
_cell.angle_gamma   90.00
#
_symmetry.space_group_name_H-M   'P 1'
#
loop_
_entity.id
_entity.type
_entity.pdbx_description
1 polymer ?
#
loop_
_entity_poly.entity_id
_entity_poly.type
_entity_poly.pdbx_seq_one_letter_code
_entity_poly.pdbx_strand_id
1 'polypeptide(L)'
;MITKSGEKGVVNALGVFLVKALPVLIKILAVVGTIALVLVAGGIFAHNIGFLHGLFPNIPAMLTEFAMGAVVGLVVALIVGLVKKLLGK
;
A
#
# COMPACT_ATOMS: atom_id res chain seq x y z
N MET A 1 7.44 26.59 -15.79
CA MET A 1 7.31 27.58 -14.70
C MET A 1 8.68 28.04 -14.25
N ILE A 2 9.55 27.17 -13.72
CA ILE A 2 10.93 27.50 -13.27
C ILE A 2 11.75 28.22 -14.35
N THR A 3 11.80 27.67 -15.56
CA THR A 3 12.52 28.25 -16.71
C THR A 3 11.84 29.46 -17.36
N LYS A 4 10.55 29.70 -17.08
CA LYS A 4 9.80 30.84 -17.64
C LYS A 4 9.82 32.09 -16.74
N SER A 5 10.20 31.93 -15.47
CA SER A 5 10.19 33.00 -14.45
C SER A 5 11.54 33.70 -14.25
N GLY A 6 12.56 33.42 -15.07
CA GLY A 6 13.89 34.02 -14.92
C GLY A 6 14.57 33.71 -13.59
N GLU A 7 14.27 32.54 -13.01
CA GLU A 7 14.82 32.05 -11.73
C GLU A 7 14.57 32.94 -10.50
N LYS A 8 13.70 33.95 -10.59
CA LYS A 8 13.40 34.88 -9.49
C LYS A 8 11.89 35.02 -9.25
N GLY A 9 11.52 35.25 -7.99
CA GLY A 9 10.13 35.48 -7.56
C GLY A 9 9.38 34.25 -7.06
N VAL A 10 8.17 34.50 -6.54
CA VAL A 10 7.32 33.52 -5.83
C VAL A 10 6.94 32.31 -6.71
N VAL A 11 6.71 32.54 -8.01
CA VAL A 11 6.35 31.47 -8.96
C VAL A 11 7.50 30.48 -9.18
N ASN A 12 8.75 30.95 -9.19
CA ASN A 12 9.92 30.08 -9.27
C ASN A 12 10.09 29.26 -7.99
N ALA A 13 9.95 29.89 -6.82
CA ALA A 13 10.03 29.23 -5.53
C ALA A 13 8.97 28.11 -5.38
N LEU A 14 7.73 28.36 -5.79
CA LEU A 14 6.67 27.36 -5.82
C LEU A 14 6.99 26.21 -6.80
N GLY A 15 7.49 26.52 -7.99
CA GLY A 15 7.90 25.49 -8.95
C GLY A 15 9.00 24.56 -8.40
N VAL A 16 10.05 25.14 -7.80
CA VAL A 16 11.14 24.37 -7.18
C VAL A 16 10.64 23.56 -5.99
N PHE A 17 9.75 24.12 -5.18
CA PHE A 17 9.12 23.40 -4.06
C PHE A 17 8.34 22.17 -4.54
N LEU A 18 7.48 22.31 -5.55
CA LEU A 18 6.68 21.20 -6.07
C LEU A 18 7.56 20.06 -6.63
N VAL A 19 8.62 20.40 -7.36
CA VAL A 19 9.57 19.40 -7.88
C VAL A 19 10.31 18.68 -6.75
N LYS A 20 10.70 19.40 -5.69
CA LYS A 20 11.34 18.80 -4.51
C LYS A 20 10.36 18.01 -3.63
N ALA A 21 9.08 18.36 -3.64
CA ALA A 21 8.04 17.66 -2.90
C ALA A 21 7.68 16.31 -3.54
N LEU A 22 7.74 16.21 -4.87
CA LEU A 22 7.43 14.98 -5.61
C LEU A 22 8.12 13.70 -5.06
N PRO A 23 9.46 13.65 -4.86
CA PRO A 23 10.11 12.45 -4.34
C PRO A 23 9.70 12.11 -2.90
N VAL A 24 9.33 13.11 -2.09
CA VAL A 24 8.83 12.87 -0.72
C VAL A 24 7.43 12.27 -0.76
N LEU A 25 6.55 12.84 -1.59
CA LEU A 25 5.19 12.34 -1.78
C LEU A 25 5.20 10.89 -2.27
N ILE A 26 6.01 10.57 -3.27
CA ILE A 26 6.10 9.19 -3.80
C ILE A 26 6.56 8.21 -2.71
N LYS A 27 7.54 8.57 -1.87
CA LYS A 27 7.99 7.72 -0.77
C LYS A 27 6.91 7.47 0.28
N ILE A 28 6.16 8.51 0.65
CA ILE A 28 5.06 8.38 1.60
C ILE A 28 3.95 7.52 0.99
N LEU A 29 3.57 7.79 -0.25
CA LEU A 29 2.55 7.05 -0.98
C LEU A 29 2.95 5.58 -1.20
N ALA A 30 4.23 5.25 -1.30
CA ALA A 30 4.68 3.86 -1.39
C ALA A 30 4.40 3.08 -0.09
N VAL A 31 4.67 3.68 1.07
CA VAL A 31 4.40 3.05 2.38
C VAL A 31 2.90 2.97 2.63
N VAL A 32 2.20 4.10 2.48
CA VAL A 32 0.74 4.17 2.66
C VAL A 32 0.02 3.27 1.66
N GLY A 33 0.47 3.26 0.41
CA GLY A 33 -0.06 2.41 -0.65
C GLY A 33 0.11 0.93 -0.35
N THR A 34 1.25 0.53 0.21
CA THR A 34 1.47 -0.88 0.62
C THR A 34 0.50 -1.28 1.73
N ILE A 35 0.34 -0.44 2.76
CA ILE A 35 -0.61 -0.66 3.86
C ILE A 35 -2.05 -0.71 3.30
N ALA A 36 -2.40 0.21 2.41
CA ALA A 36 -3.70 0.27 1.78
C ALA A 36 -4.00 -0.99 0.95
N LEU A 37 -3.05 -1.48 0.15
CA LEU A 37 -3.23 -2.69 -0.64
C LEU A 37 -3.44 -3.93 0.22
N VAL A 38 -2.72 -4.06 1.34
CA VAL A 38 -2.91 -5.16 2.30
C VAL A 38 -4.29 -5.09 2.95
N LEU A 39 -4.71 -3.90 3.41
CA LEU A 39 -6.04 -3.68 4.00
C LEU A 39 -7.17 -3.91 3.00
N VAL A 40 -7.05 -3.41 1.76
CA VAL A 40 -8.06 -3.59 0.70
C VAL A 40 -8.21 -5.07 0.35
N ALA A 41 -7.10 -5.80 0.19
CA ALA A 41 -7.15 -7.25 -0.05
C ALA A 41 -7.77 -7.99 1.14
N GLY A 42 -7.36 -7.64 2.37
CA GLY A 42 -7.90 -8.19 3.61
C GLY A 42 -9.40 -7.96 3.78
N GLY A 43 -9.88 -6.76 3.47
CA GLY A 43 -11.29 -6.40 3.45
C GLY A 43 -12.12 -7.24 2.50
N ILE A 44 -11.62 -7.49 1.28
CA ILE A 44 -12.28 -8.37 0.30
C ILE A 44 -12.46 -9.78 0.87
N PHE A 45 -11.44 -10.33 1.52
CA PHE A 45 -11.52 -11.67 2.10
C PHE A 45 -12.40 -11.73 3.35
N ALA A 46 -12.26 -10.79 4.28
CA ALA A 46 -13.00 -10.79 5.54
C ALA A 46 -14.51 -10.59 5.32
N HIS A 47 -14.90 -9.82 4.30
CA HIS A 47 -16.30 -9.62 3.93
C HIS A 47 -16.89 -10.81 3.15
N ASN A 48 -16.09 -11.53 2.36
CA ASN A 48 -16.58 -12.66 1.56
C ASN A 48 -16.70 -13.96 2.38
N ILE A 49 -15.92 -14.11 3.45
CA ILE A 49 -15.97 -15.27 4.33
C ILE A 49 -16.81 -14.93 5.57
N GLY A 50 -18.13 -15.15 5.50
CA GLY A 50 -19.07 -14.92 6.61
C GLY A 50 -18.73 -15.64 7.93
N PHE A 51 -17.79 -16.59 7.90
CA PHE A 51 -17.21 -17.27 9.06
C PHE A 51 -16.46 -16.34 10.02
N LEU A 52 -15.82 -15.28 9.52
CA LEU A 52 -15.03 -14.36 10.36
C LEU A 52 -15.88 -13.30 11.06
N HIS A 53 -17.06 -12.98 10.51
CA HIS A 53 -17.95 -11.95 11.07
C HIS A 53 -18.48 -12.32 12.47
N GLY A 54 -18.44 -13.61 12.85
CA GLY A 54 -18.85 -14.10 14.18
C GLY A 54 -17.72 -14.52 15.11
N LEU A 55 -16.47 -14.64 14.63
CA LEU A 55 -15.36 -15.18 15.43
C LEU A 55 -14.72 -14.15 16.36
N PHE A 56 -14.79 -12.87 16.01
CA PHE A 56 -14.23 -11.77 16.80
C PHE A 56 -15.15 -10.55 16.84
N PRO A 57 -16.35 -10.65 17.43
CA PRO A 57 -17.30 -9.54 17.50
C PRO A 57 -16.77 -8.31 18.24
N ASN A 58 -15.73 -8.47 19.08
CA ASN A 58 -15.11 -7.39 19.85
C ASN A 58 -13.79 -6.85 19.25
N ILE A 59 -13.32 -7.36 18.12
CA ILE A 59 -12.09 -6.85 17.49
C ILE A 59 -12.43 -5.85 16.39
N PRO A 60 -11.74 -4.70 16.31
CA PRO A 60 -11.93 -3.74 15.21
C PRO A 60 -11.71 -4.41 13.85
N ALA A 61 -12.67 -4.25 12.94
CA ALA A 61 -12.64 -4.83 11.60
C ALA A 61 -11.33 -4.55 10.83
N MET A 62 -10.78 -3.33 10.98
CA MET A 62 -9.51 -2.97 10.34
C MET A 62 -8.35 -3.89 10.74
N LEU A 63 -8.32 -4.37 11.99
CA LEU A 63 -7.25 -5.24 12.48
C LEU A 63 -7.42 -6.68 11.97
N THR A 64 -8.66 -7.18 11.91
CA THR A 64 -8.93 -8.52 11.36
C THR A 64 -8.68 -8.57 9.85
N GLU A 65 -9.07 -7.51 9.12
CA GLU A 65 -8.78 -7.34 7.70
C GLU A 65 -7.28 -7.29 7.44
N PHE A 66 -6.53 -6.47 8.18
CA PHE A 66 -5.08 -6.40 8.05
C PHE A 66 -4.41 -7.75 8.29
N ALA A 67 -4.77 -8.42 9.39
CA ALA A 67 -4.21 -9.71 9.75
C ALA A 67 -4.52 -10.78 8.69
N MET A 68 -5.76 -10.81 8.19
CA MET A 68 -6.17 -11.75 7.15
C MET A 68 -5.44 -11.49 5.83
N GLY A 69 -5.38 -10.22 5.39
CA GLY A 69 -4.64 -9.82 4.20
C GLY A 69 -3.16 -10.19 4.27
N ALA A 70 -2.53 -9.98 5.43
CA ALA A 70 -1.13 -10.35 5.67
C ALA A 70 -0.92 -11.87 5.68
N VAL A 71 -1.77 -12.64 6.37
CA VAL A 71 -1.67 -14.10 6.46
C VAL A 71 -1.85 -14.74 5.08
N VAL A 72 -2.92 -14.39 4.36
CA VAL A 72 -3.17 -14.94 3.01
C VAL A 72 -2.06 -14.49 2.06
N GLY A 73 -1.63 -13.23 2.13
CA GLY A 73 -0.51 -12.72 1.33
C GLY A 73 0.78 -13.51 1.54
N LEU A 74 1.13 -13.81 2.80
CA LEU A 74 2.31 -14.62 3.13
C LEU A 74 2.17 -16.07 2.66
N VAL A 75 1.00 -16.69 2.83
CA VAL A 75 0.74 -18.05 2.35
C VAL A 75 0.90 -18.13 0.83
N VAL A 76 0.31 -17.20 0.08
CA VAL A 76 0.45 -17.13 -1.38
C VAL A 76 1.90 -16.88 -1.78
N ALA A 77 2.61 -15.97 -1.09
CA ALA A 77 4.02 -15.71 -1.36
C ALA A 77 4.91 -16.95 -1.15
N LEU A 78 4.64 -17.74 -0.11
CA LEU A 78 5.33 -19.00 0.14
C LEU A 78 5.04 -20.02 -0.97
N ILE A 79 3.77 -20.19 -1.36
CA ILE A 79 3.37 -21.10 -2.45
C ILE A 79 4.07 -20.70 -3.75
N VAL A 80 4.00 -19.43 -4.14
CA VAL A 80 4.64 -18.91 -5.36
C VAL A 80 6.16 -19.11 -5.30
N GLY A 81 6.78 -18.88 -4.15
CA GLY A 81 8.21 -19.11 -3.94
C GLY A 81 8.61 -20.59 -4.10
N LEU A 82 7.82 -21.51 -3.54
CA LEU A 82 8.04 -22.95 -3.67
C LEU A 82 7.83 -23.43 -5.11
N VAL A 83 6.76 -22.99 -5.77
CA VAL A 83 6.47 -23.30 -7.17
C VAL A 83 7.61 -22.82 -8.07
N LYS A 84 8.09 -21.59 -7.87
CA LYS A 84 9.21 -21.04 -8.62
C LYS A 84 10.48 -21.90 -8.44
N LYS A 85 10.77 -22.31 -7.20
CA LYS A 85 11.90 -23.18 -6.87
C LYS A 85 11.78 -24.58 -7.49
N LEU A 86 10.57 -25.15 -7.55
CA LEU A 86 10.30 -26.46 -8.15
C LEU A 86 10.33 -26.44 -9.68
N LEU A 87 9.92 -25.33 -10.30
CA LEU A 87 9.98 -25.14 -11.76
C LEU A 87 11.39 -24.85 -12.29
N GLY A 88 12.42 -24.95 -11.45
CA GLY A 88 13.82 -24.89 -11.87
C GLY A 88 14.31 -23.51 -12.32
N LYS A 89 13.65 -22.43 -11.88
CA LYS A 89 14.02 -21.05 -12.24
C LYS A 89 14.23 -20.15 -11.03
#